data_AF-A0A642Q213-F1
#
_entry.id   AF-A0A642Q213-F1
#
_cell.length_a   1.000
_cell.length_b   1.000
_cell.length_c   1.000
_cell.angle_alpha   90.00
_cell.angle_beta   90.00
_cell.angle_gamma   90.00
#
_symmetry.space_group_name_H-M   'P 1'
#
loop_
_entity.id
_entity.type
_entity.pdbx_description
1 polymer ?
#
loop_
_entity_poly.entity_id
_entity_poly.type
_entity_poly.pdbx_seq_one_letter_code
_entity_poly.pdbx_strand_id
1 'polypeptide(L)'
;MNLFQKAKATIMHFMKNRHGCKLEMYDESVVEEQPLSTENITFSFCNINYLQDEAFISLVSDELKVPDDKVGIGIRRMIKDMRQDIICCIEYPYIDVYYRDTYYSFYSKKHCDYSRYCFRISFFSDDVNEHNFYDLNLSDKFYGYMVLRPTVRRVVGYTFLSPALFEEREFVCCLCKKDVSVYGRKLSVTGFPFCGQDGEAVSCAEISLMMMMDYFSHKYNKYSQLLPSQIIKILSRYSNERQLPSRGLPSDMISFVLRKIGFGIRTYTRQKEDADYEVYSNDEFKRLLYIYIESGFPIITCTSDHTYLVIGKENKIGEDNVKLVTINDNERPYKLIGYNEEITSFIVPLYEKIPVGGIK
;
A
#
# COMPACT_ATOMS: atom_id res chain seq x y z
N MET A 1 -31.57 4.85 22.62
CA MET A 1 -31.49 5.54 21.31
C MET A 1 -30.03 5.50 20.88
N ASN A 2 -29.71 4.60 19.96
CA ASN A 2 -28.36 4.04 19.81
C ASN A 2 -27.42 5.06 19.13
N LEU A 3 -26.14 5.12 19.56
CA LEU A 3 -25.08 5.94 18.96
C LEU A 3 -25.03 5.80 17.41
N PHE A 4 -25.40 4.60 16.95
CA PHE A 4 -25.67 4.17 15.57
C PHE A 4 -26.66 5.03 14.77
N GLN A 5 -27.77 5.49 15.39
CA GLN A 5 -28.74 6.33 14.70
C GLN A 5 -28.25 7.78 14.57
N LYS A 6 -27.43 8.26 15.52
CA LYS A 6 -26.83 9.60 15.45
C LYS A 6 -25.80 9.70 14.32
N ALA A 7 -24.90 8.72 14.16
CA ALA A 7 -23.92 8.74 13.08
C ALA A 7 -24.58 8.74 11.68
N LYS A 8 -25.57 7.85 11.48
CA LYS A 8 -26.34 7.79 10.23
C LYS A 8 -27.13 9.07 9.97
N ALA A 9 -27.71 9.67 11.01
CA ALA A 9 -28.47 10.92 10.89
C ALA A 9 -27.58 12.14 10.61
N THR A 10 -26.41 12.24 11.24
CA THR A 10 -25.48 13.35 11.02
C THR A 10 -24.94 13.37 9.59
N ILE A 11 -24.61 12.19 9.05
CA ILE A 11 -24.12 12.06 7.67
C ILE A 11 -25.24 12.36 6.65
N MET A 12 -26.45 11.83 6.87
CA MET A 12 -27.61 12.07 5.98
C MET A 12 -28.13 13.51 6.03
N HIS A 13 -28.05 14.18 7.17
CA HIS A 13 -28.51 15.57 7.32
C HIS A 13 -27.65 16.55 6.52
N PHE A 14 -26.34 16.33 6.46
CA PHE A 14 -25.43 17.16 5.66
C PHE A 14 -25.62 16.97 4.14
N MET A 15 -25.98 15.77 3.69
CA MET A 15 -26.15 15.45 2.27
C MET A 15 -27.37 16.13 1.63
N LYS A 16 -28.44 16.39 2.40
CA LYS A 16 -29.68 16.97 1.87
C LYS A 16 -29.56 18.45 1.44
N ASN A 17 -28.53 19.15 1.92
CA ASN A 17 -28.29 20.56 1.59
C ASN A 17 -27.44 20.78 0.32
N ARG A 18 -26.99 19.72 -0.37
CA ARG A 18 -26.13 19.82 -1.57
C ARG A 18 -26.89 20.00 -2.90
N HIS A 19 -28.22 19.90 -2.93
CA HIS A 19 -29.00 19.97 -4.17
C HIS A 19 -29.93 21.18 -4.24
N GLY A 20 -29.36 22.34 -4.57
CA GLY A 20 -30.14 23.53 -4.88
C GLY A 20 -29.27 24.63 -5.47
N CYS A 21 -29.01 24.58 -6.78
CA CYS A 21 -28.44 25.71 -7.50
C CYS A 21 -29.29 25.98 -8.75
N LYS A 22 -30.23 26.91 -8.61
CA LYS A 22 -30.85 27.61 -9.74
C LYS A 22 -29.97 28.81 -10.06
N LEU A 23 -29.62 28.98 -11.33
CA LEU A 23 -28.94 30.16 -11.85
C LEU A 23 -29.91 31.35 -11.82
N GLU A 24 -29.70 32.28 -10.90
CA GLU A 24 -30.18 33.65 -11.01
C GLU A 24 -28.97 34.55 -11.29
N MET A 25 -29.10 35.39 -12.33
CA MET A 25 -28.12 36.43 -12.66
C MET A 25 -28.15 37.49 -11.54
N TYR A 26 -27.00 37.76 -10.92
CA TYR A 26 -26.90 38.79 -9.88
C TYR A 26 -26.07 40.00 -10.34
N ASP A 27 -26.63 41.13 -9.94
CA ASP A 27 -26.23 42.52 -10.06
C ASP A 27 -24.95 42.83 -9.26
N GLU A 28 -24.27 43.92 -9.61
CA GLU A 28 -23.00 44.36 -9.00
C GLU A 28 -23.19 44.78 -7.54
N SER A 29 -22.99 43.86 -6.60
CA SER A 29 -22.79 44.17 -5.18
C SER A 29 -21.61 43.39 -4.61
N VAL A 30 -20.76 44.10 -3.86
CA VAL A 30 -19.54 43.63 -3.18
C VAL A 30 -19.68 42.18 -2.71
N VAL A 31 -18.95 41.27 -3.37
CA VAL A 31 -18.87 39.86 -2.98
C VAL A 31 -18.16 39.81 -1.64
N GLU A 32 -18.92 39.62 -0.55
CA GLU A 32 -18.37 39.12 0.70
C GLU A 32 -17.56 37.86 0.35
N GLU A 33 -16.26 37.87 0.64
CA GLU A 33 -15.39 36.71 0.45
C GLU A 33 -16.01 35.53 1.19
N GLN A 34 -16.68 34.63 0.44
CA GLN A 34 -17.15 33.39 1.02
C GLN A 34 -15.91 32.69 1.60
N PRO A 35 -15.94 32.29 2.88
CA PRO A 35 -14.83 31.57 3.46
C PRO A 35 -14.53 30.36 2.56
N LEU A 36 -13.25 30.17 2.24
CA LEU A 36 -12.78 29.01 1.49
C LEU A 36 -13.49 27.76 2.00
N SER A 37 -14.03 26.93 1.11
CA SER A 37 -14.75 25.72 1.51
C SER A 37 -13.83 24.81 2.34
N THR A 38 -13.95 24.86 3.67
CA THR A 38 -13.23 23.96 4.57
C THR A 38 -14.02 22.68 4.70
N GLU A 39 -13.54 21.62 4.06
CA GLU A 39 -14.04 20.26 4.30
C GLU A 39 -13.58 19.82 5.70
N ASN A 40 -14.53 19.52 6.59
CA ASN A 40 -14.22 19.04 7.93
C ASN A 40 -13.83 17.56 7.89
N ILE A 41 -12.69 17.23 8.50
CA ILE A 41 -12.27 15.83 8.66
C ILE A 41 -13.13 15.18 9.74
N THR A 42 -13.80 14.09 9.36
CA THR A 42 -14.62 13.27 10.26
C THR A 42 -13.86 12.03 10.70
N PHE A 43 -14.10 11.62 11.94
CA PHE A 43 -13.56 10.39 12.52
C PHE A 43 -14.71 9.56 13.09
N SER A 44 -14.70 8.25 12.83
CA SER A 44 -15.71 7.32 13.35
C SER A 44 -15.06 6.03 13.82
N PHE A 45 -15.43 5.57 15.02
CA PHE A 45 -14.95 4.31 15.58
C PHE A 45 -15.96 3.18 15.35
N CYS A 46 -15.50 2.02 14.89
CA CYS A 46 -16.34 0.84 14.67
C CYS A 46 -15.55 -0.46 14.90
N ASN A 47 -16.24 -1.59 15.09
CA ASN A 47 -15.58 -2.90 15.04
C ASN A 47 -15.18 -3.23 13.59
N ILE A 48 -14.10 -4.00 13.41
CA ILE A 48 -13.60 -4.41 12.08
C ILE A 48 -14.65 -5.09 11.21
N ASN A 49 -15.62 -5.81 11.81
CA ASN A 49 -16.71 -6.47 11.07
C ASN A 49 -17.59 -5.48 10.29
N TYR A 50 -17.74 -4.25 10.78
CA TYR A 50 -18.51 -3.20 10.09
C TYR A 50 -17.94 -2.86 8.70
N LEU A 51 -16.65 -3.10 8.47
CA LEU A 51 -16.03 -2.85 7.17
C LEU A 51 -16.60 -3.77 6.06
N GLN A 52 -17.26 -4.86 6.43
CA GLN A 52 -17.90 -5.80 5.50
C GLN A 52 -19.38 -5.52 5.29
N ASP A 53 -19.98 -4.62 6.07
CA ASP A 53 -21.39 -4.30 5.96
C ASP A 53 -21.68 -3.60 4.63
N GLU A 54 -22.79 -3.98 3.98
CA GLU A 54 -23.22 -3.39 2.71
C GLU A 54 -23.37 -1.86 2.80
N ALA A 55 -23.82 -1.35 3.95
CA ALA A 55 -23.96 0.08 4.18
C ALA A 55 -22.61 0.82 4.16
N PHE A 56 -21.55 0.22 4.70
CA PHE A 56 -20.21 0.82 4.67
C PHE A 56 -19.61 0.73 3.27
N ILE A 57 -19.78 -0.42 2.59
CA ILE A 57 -19.30 -0.61 1.22
C ILE A 57 -19.95 0.41 0.27
N SER A 58 -21.28 0.58 0.36
CA SER A 58 -22.03 1.55 -0.45
C SER A 58 -21.60 3.00 -0.14
N LEU A 59 -21.38 3.35 1.13
CA LEU A 59 -20.85 4.67 1.50
C LEU A 59 -19.49 4.95 0.83
N VAL A 60 -18.55 4.00 0.93
CA VAL A 60 -17.22 4.15 0.34
C VAL A 60 -17.31 4.20 -1.18
N SER A 61 -18.17 3.37 -1.79
CA SER A 61 -18.44 3.36 -3.22
C SER A 61 -18.93 4.72 -3.73
N ASP A 62 -19.91 5.30 -3.06
CA ASP A 62 -20.50 6.57 -3.44
C ASP A 62 -19.51 7.74 -3.33
N GLU A 63 -18.72 7.78 -2.26
CA GLU A 63 -17.74 8.84 -2.02
C GLU A 63 -16.51 8.72 -2.93
N LEU A 64 -16.04 7.49 -3.20
CA LEU A 64 -14.86 7.25 -4.04
C LEU A 64 -15.18 7.05 -5.52
N LYS A 65 -16.47 6.93 -5.90
CA LYS A 65 -16.92 6.58 -7.25
C LYS A 65 -16.30 5.27 -7.76
N VAL A 66 -16.22 4.27 -6.88
CA VAL A 66 -15.67 2.94 -7.15
C VAL A 66 -16.78 1.91 -6.94
N PRO A 67 -17.07 1.01 -7.91
CA PRO A 67 -18.16 0.04 -7.77
C PRO A 67 -18.11 -0.77 -6.47
N ASP A 68 -19.29 -1.02 -5.87
CA ASP A 68 -19.47 -1.75 -4.61
C ASP A 68 -18.75 -3.10 -4.59
N ASP A 69 -18.77 -3.85 -5.71
CA ASP A 69 -18.09 -5.13 -5.83
C ASP A 69 -16.57 -4.98 -5.65
N LYS A 70 -15.97 -3.96 -6.25
CA LYS A 70 -14.54 -3.66 -6.16
C LYS A 70 -14.15 -3.19 -4.77
N VAL A 71 -15.00 -2.37 -4.14
CA VAL A 71 -14.82 -1.93 -2.75
C VAL A 71 -14.85 -3.14 -1.82
N GLY A 72 -15.90 -3.94 -1.90
CA GLY A 72 -16.09 -5.12 -1.06
C GLY A 72 -14.98 -6.16 -1.25
N ILE A 73 -14.58 -6.48 -2.48
CA ILE A 73 -13.47 -7.40 -2.77
C ILE A 73 -12.17 -6.88 -2.16
N GLY A 74 -11.87 -5.60 -2.35
CA GLY A 74 -10.65 -4.98 -1.83
C GLY A 74 -10.56 -5.04 -0.30
N ILE A 75 -11.64 -4.64 0.39
CA ILE A 75 -11.71 -4.66 1.85
C ILE A 75 -11.61 -6.10 2.37
N ARG A 76 -12.44 -7.01 1.87
CA ARG A 76 -12.46 -8.42 2.29
C ARG A 76 -11.10 -9.09 2.11
N ARG A 77 -10.40 -8.80 1.01
CA ARG A 77 -9.05 -9.32 0.78
C ARG A 77 -8.08 -8.87 1.88
N MET A 78 -8.13 -7.60 2.27
CA MET A 78 -7.19 -7.06 3.27
C MET A 78 -7.46 -7.62 4.66
N ILE A 79 -8.72 -7.63 5.10
CA ILE A 79 -9.08 -8.02 6.46
C ILE A 79 -9.21 -9.53 6.66
N LYS A 80 -9.04 -10.30 5.59
CA LYS A 80 -8.99 -11.77 5.66
C LYS A 80 -7.86 -12.20 6.60
N ASP A 81 -8.17 -13.12 7.52
CA ASP A 81 -7.25 -13.63 8.54
C ASP A 81 -6.72 -12.57 9.53
N MET A 82 -7.29 -11.36 9.54
CA MET A 82 -7.07 -10.41 10.63
C MET A 82 -7.84 -10.86 11.86
N ARG A 83 -7.33 -10.51 13.04
CA ARG A 83 -8.08 -10.73 14.28
C ARG A 83 -9.39 -9.95 14.29
N GLN A 84 -10.39 -10.50 14.98
CA GLN A 84 -11.75 -9.94 15.04
C GLN A 84 -11.95 -9.00 16.26
N ASP A 85 -11.03 -9.04 17.22
CA ASP A 85 -10.92 -8.16 18.40
C ASP A 85 -10.27 -6.80 18.06
N ILE A 86 -10.67 -6.22 16.92
CA ILE A 86 -10.05 -5.01 16.38
C ILE A 86 -11.09 -3.90 16.24
N ILE A 87 -10.72 -2.72 16.74
CA ILE A 87 -11.46 -1.48 16.54
C ILE A 87 -10.80 -0.70 15.41
N CYS A 88 -11.63 -0.16 14.52
CA CYS A 88 -11.23 0.68 13.41
C CYS A 88 -11.60 2.13 13.71
N CYS A 89 -10.70 3.06 13.39
CA CYS A 89 -10.98 4.49 13.30
C CYS A 89 -10.98 4.89 11.82
N ILE A 90 -12.15 5.21 11.29
CA ILE A 90 -12.36 5.64 9.91
C ILE A 90 -12.22 7.15 9.84
N GLU A 91 -11.42 7.64 8.90
CA GLU A 91 -11.17 9.05 8.66
C GLU A 91 -11.49 9.42 7.20
N TYR A 92 -12.29 10.47 7.04
CA TYR A 92 -12.64 11.03 5.74
C TYR A 92 -13.01 12.53 5.87
N PRO A 93 -12.60 13.39 4.93
CA PRO A 93 -11.70 13.12 3.81
C PRO A 93 -10.22 13.02 4.25
N TYR A 94 -9.51 11.98 3.77
CA TYR A 94 -8.07 11.80 3.97
C TYR A 94 -7.29 12.10 2.69
N ILE A 95 -6.06 12.59 2.80
CA ILE A 95 -5.15 12.83 1.67
C ILE A 95 -3.96 11.90 1.77
N ASP A 96 -3.92 10.89 0.89
CA ASP A 96 -2.79 9.97 0.80
C ASP A 96 -1.67 10.55 -0.07
N VAL A 97 -0.42 10.39 0.38
CA VAL A 97 0.75 10.98 -0.30
C VAL A 97 0.97 10.36 -1.68
N TYR A 98 0.85 9.03 -1.78
CA TYR A 98 1.07 8.31 -3.03
C TYR A 98 -0.07 8.54 -4.01
N TYR A 99 -1.31 8.45 -3.55
CA TYR A 99 -2.47 8.74 -4.41
C TYR A 99 -2.48 10.21 -4.86
N ARG A 100 -2.15 11.17 -4.00
CA ARG A 100 -2.08 12.59 -4.37
C ARG A 100 -1.09 12.84 -5.50
N ASP A 101 0.07 12.18 -5.46
CA ASP A 101 1.06 12.27 -6.54
C ASP A 101 0.51 11.72 -7.86
N THR A 102 -0.10 10.53 -7.84
CA THR A 102 -0.76 9.95 -9.02
C THR A 102 -1.96 10.78 -9.50
N TYR A 103 -2.70 11.41 -8.57
CA TYR A 103 -3.85 12.25 -8.89
C TYR A 103 -3.45 13.44 -9.75
N TYR A 104 -2.48 14.24 -9.30
CA TYR A 104 -2.04 15.42 -10.04
C TYR A 104 -1.23 15.08 -11.30
N SER A 105 -0.48 13.97 -11.28
CA SER A 105 0.29 13.57 -12.46
C SER A 105 -0.57 12.92 -13.54
N PHE A 106 -1.66 12.23 -13.19
CA PHE A 106 -2.48 11.43 -14.10
C PHE A 106 -4.00 11.67 -13.98
N TYR A 107 -4.65 11.36 -12.85
CA TYR A 107 -6.12 11.30 -12.77
C TYR A 107 -6.83 12.64 -12.96
N SER A 108 -6.25 13.74 -12.47
CA SER A 108 -6.77 15.11 -12.64
C SER A 108 -6.86 15.58 -14.09
N LYS A 109 -6.19 14.88 -15.02
CA LYS A 109 -6.18 15.20 -16.46
C LYS A 109 -7.19 14.37 -17.24
N LYS A 110 -7.95 13.49 -16.58
CA LYS A 110 -8.98 12.68 -17.22
C LYS A 110 -10.29 13.45 -17.39
N HIS A 111 -11.10 13.01 -18.34
CA HIS A 111 -12.43 13.58 -18.58
C HIS A 111 -13.45 13.23 -17.48
N CYS A 112 -13.28 12.09 -16.80
CA CYS A 112 -14.10 11.72 -15.67
C CYS A 112 -13.61 12.41 -14.40
N ASP A 113 -14.54 12.82 -13.55
CA ASP A 113 -14.21 13.39 -12.24
C ASP A 113 -13.76 12.28 -11.28
N TYR A 114 -12.58 12.45 -10.70
CA TYR A 114 -12.01 11.56 -9.69
C TYR A 114 -11.87 12.36 -8.41
N SER A 115 -12.34 11.80 -7.29
CA SER A 115 -12.12 12.41 -5.98
C SER A 115 -10.63 12.49 -5.69
N ARG A 116 -10.18 13.60 -5.09
CA ARG A 116 -8.82 13.73 -4.54
C ARG A 116 -8.68 13.16 -3.13
N TYR A 117 -9.81 12.78 -2.54
CA TYR A 117 -9.91 12.34 -1.16
C TYR A 117 -10.02 10.81 -1.08
N CYS A 118 -9.45 10.28 -0.01
CA CYS A 118 -9.42 8.86 0.32
C CYS A 118 -10.12 8.65 1.67
N PHE A 119 -10.44 7.40 1.99
CA PHE A 119 -10.66 6.98 3.37
C PHE A 119 -9.35 6.47 3.95
N ARG A 120 -9.08 6.79 5.21
CA ARG A 120 -8.06 6.09 6.01
C ARG A 120 -8.74 5.28 7.10
N ILE A 121 -8.37 4.02 7.22
CA ILE A 121 -8.88 3.11 8.25
C ILE A 121 -7.70 2.71 9.12
N SER A 122 -7.70 3.18 10.36
CA SER A 122 -6.68 2.90 11.36
C SER A 122 -7.13 1.79 12.30
N PHE A 123 -6.26 0.83 12.62
CA PHE A 123 -6.61 -0.37 13.38
C PHE A 123 -6.03 -0.33 14.80
N PHE A 124 -6.87 -0.64 15.78
CA PHE A 124 -6.58 -0.56 17.22
C PHE A 124 -7.02 -1.80 17.99
N SER A 125 -6.55 -1.97 19.22
CA SER A 125 -7.06 -2.98 20.15
C SER A 125 -8.53 -2.74 20.51
N ASP A 126 -9.21 -3.80 20.94
CA ASP A 126 -10.64 -3.84 21.29
C ASP A 126 -11.06 -2.84 22.38
N ASP A 127 -10.14 -2.47 23.26
CA ASP A 127 -10.39 -1.56 24.37
C ASP A 127 -10.28 -0.06 24.01
N VAL A 128 -9.84 0.27 22.79
CA VAL A 128 -9.77 1.65 22.29
C VAL A 128 -11.12 2.06 21.70
N ASN A 129 -11.61 3.25 22.08
CA ASN A 129 -12.81 3.87 21.52
C ASN A 129 -12.69 5.40 21.52
N GLU A 130 -13.69 6.07 20.94
CA GLU A 130 -13.71 7.53 20.83
C GLU A 130 -13.56 8.25 22.19
N HIS A 131 -14.19 7.73 23.24
CA HIS A 131 -14.24 8.38 24.55
C HIS A 131 -12.92 8.28 25.32
N ASN A 132 -12.18 7.20 25.17
CA ASN A 132 -10.93 6.96 25.89
C ASN A 132 -9.66 7.16 25.04
N PHE A 133 -9.81 7.53 23.76
CA PHE A 133 -8.71 7.63 22.80
C PHE A 133 -7.58 8.55 23.28
N TYR A 134 -7.91 9.66 23.95
CA TYR A 134 -6.93 10.63 24.42
C TYR A 134 -6.31 10.27 25.78
N ASP A 135 -7.02 9.49 26.59
CA ASP A 135 -6.59 9.13 27.95
C ASP A 135 -5.76 7.84 27.98
N LEU A 136 -5.92 6.96 26.98
CA LEU A 136 -5.18 5.72 26.89
C LEU A 136 -3.74 5.92 26.40
N ASN A 137 -2.83 5.07 26.90
CA ASN A 137 -1.56 4.83 26.21
C ASN A 137 -1.81 3.95 24.97
N LEU A 138 -1.52 4.49 23.79
CA LEU A 138 -1.76 3.84 22.50
C LEU A 138 -0.51 3.19 21.90
N SER A 139 0.65 3.21 22.59
CA SER A 139 1.94 2.73 22.06
C SER A 139 1.88 1.33 21.48
N ASP A 140 1.21 0.41 22.18
CA ASP A 140 1.13 -1.01 21.82
C ASP A 140 -0.28 -1.42 21.40
N LYS A 141 -1.14 -0.41 21.15
CA LYS A 141 -2.55 -0.59 20.79
C LYS A 141 -2.85 -0.22 19.36
N PHE A 142 -1.88 0.35 18.63
CA PHE A 142 -2.04 0.76 17.24
C PHE A 142 -1.36 -0.23 16.30
N TYR A 143 -2.14 -0.84 15.42
CA TYR A 143 -1.67 -1.88 14.48
C TYR A 143 -1.41 -1.35 13.07
N GLY A 144 -1.56 -0.05 12.84
CA GLY A 144 -1.33 0.58 11.54
C GLY A 144 -2.61 1.01 10.85
N TYR A 145 -2.53 1.28 9.55
CA TYR A 145 -3.66 1.78 8.77
C TYR A 145 -3.64 1.30 7.32
N MET A 146 -4.81 1.31 6.69
CA MET A 146 -4.97 1.15 5.24
C MET A 146 -5.70 2.34 4.64
N VAL A 147 -5.41 2.65 3.38
CA VAL A 147 -6.08 3.71 2.61
C VAL A 147 -6.97 3.08 1.55
N LEU A 148 -8.21 3.55 1.46
CA LEU A 148 -9.11 3.28 0.34
C LEU A 148 -9.13 4.53 -0.54
N ARG A 149 -8.73 4.38 -1.81
CA ARG A 149 -8.55 5.46 -2.77
C ARG A 149 -9.52 5.35 -3.95
N PRO A 150 -9.85 6.46 -4.62
CA PRO A 150 -10.80 6.50 -5.72
C PRO A 150 -10.18 6.01 -7.02
N THR A 151 -9.89 4.71 -7.08
CA THR A 151 -9.35 4.02 -8.26
C THR A 151 -10.25 2.85 -8.63
N VAL A 152 -10.99 3.02 -9.74
CA VAL A 152 -12.14 2.18 -10.16
C VAL A 152 -11.84 0.67 -10.17
N ARG A 153 -10.62 0.26 -10.55
CA ARG A 153 -10.27 -1.18 -10.67
C ARG A 153 -9.88 -1.81 -9.33
N ARG A 154 -9.21 -1.06 -8.46
CA ARG A 154 -8.67 -1.54 -7.18
C ARG A 154 -8.69 -0.42 -6.15
N VAL A 155 -9.55 -0.53 -5.14
CA VAL A 155 -9.76 0.52 -4.14
C VAL A 155 -8.61 0.64 -3.13
N VAL A 156 -7.92 -0.48 -2.82
CA VAL A 156 -6.90 -0.50 -1.77
C VAL A 156 -5.64 0.20 -2.28
N GLY A 157 -5.24 1.25 -1.57
CA GLY A 157 -4.03 2.02 -1.83
C GLY A 157 -2.94 1.70 -0.80
N TYR A 158 -2.21 2.73 -0.40
CA TYR A 158 -1.13 2.61 0.56
C TYR A 158 -1.64 2.09 1.91
N THR A 159 -0.89 1.15 2.45
CA THR A 159 -1.21 0.41 3.67
C THR A 159 0.07 0.16 4.43
N PHE A 160 0.02 0.30 5.75
CA PHE A 160 1.15 0.02 6.62
C PHE A 160 0.62 -0.62 7.90
N LEU A 161 0.79 -1.94 8.01
CA LEU A 161 0.17 -2.76 9.05
C LEU A 161 1.22 -3.55 9.82
N SER A 162 1.01 -3.71 11.11
CA SER A 162 1.77 -4.65 11.92
C SER A 162 1.38 -6.09 11.59
N PRO A 163 2.34 -7.03 11.47
CA PRO A 163 2.06 -8.46 11.41
C PRO A 163 1.17 -8.97 12.55
N ALA A 164 1.21 -8.32 13.73
CA ALA A 164 0.39 -8.68 14.88
C ALA A 164 -1.12 -8.50 14.65
N LEU A 165 -1.52 -7.85 13.55
CA LEU A 165 -2.92 -7.74 13.17
C LEU A 165 -3.48 -9.06 12.62
N PHE A 166 -2.63 -9.97 12.15
CA PHE A 166 -3.01 -11.24 11.55
C PHE A 166 -2.91 -12.42 12.53
N GLU A 167 -3.69 -13.47 12.26
CA GLU A 167 -3.70 -14.72 13.04
C GLU A 167 -2.42 -15.54 12.80
N GLU A 168 -1.95 -15.62 11.56
CA GLU A 168 -0.71 -16.29 11.17
C GLU A 168 0.50 -15.42 11.58
N ARG A 169 1.34 -15.94 12.49
CA ARG A 169 2.44 -15.17 13.12
C ARG A 169 3.78 -15.89 13.16
N GLU A 170 3.85 -17.14 12.70
CA GLU A 170 5.06 -17.96 12.80
C GLU A 170 6.05 -17.68 11.66
N PHE A 171 6.52 -16.44 11.57
CA PHE A 171 7.49 -16.02 10.56
C PHE A 171 8.40 -14.90 11.04
N VAL A 172 9.55 -14.76 10.37
CA VAL A 172 10.49 -13.67 10.53
C VAL A 172 10.57 -12.91 9.21
N CYS A 173 10.47 -11.58 9.27
CA CYS A 173 10.51 -10.74 8.07
C CYS A 173 11.12 -9.37 8.32
N CYS A 174 11.43 -8.68 7.22
CA CYS A 174 11.89 -7.30 7.22
C CYS A 174 10.77 -6.38 7.68
N LEU A 175 11.05 -5.53 8.68
CA LEU A 175 10.12 -4.53 9.20
C LEU A 175 10.84 -3.21 9.49
N CYS A 176 10.09 -2.12 9.38
CA CYS A 176 10.52 -0.77 9.70
C CYS A 176 9.49 -0.07 10.60
N LYS A 177 9.93 0.94 11.35
CA LYS A 177 9.05 1.75 12.20
C LYS A 177 8.58 2.98 11.42
N LYS A 178 7.30 3.27 11.50
CA LYS A 178 6.68 4.46 10.89
C LYS A 178 5.87 5.22 11.92
N ASP A 179 6.01 6.54 11.90
CA ASP A 179 5.18 7.45 12.68
C ASP A 179 4.02 7.99 11.83
N VAL A 180 2.84 8.10 12.42
CA VAL A 180 1.62 8.60 11.76
C VAL A 180 0.77 9.39 12.74
N SER A 181 0.15 10.48 12.28
CA SER A 181 -0.86 11.20 13.07
C SER A 181 -2.22 10.59 12.80
N VAL A 182 -2.93 10.13 13.83
CA VAL A 182 -4.31 9.62 13.76
C VAL A 182 -5.12 10.31 14.84
N TYR A 183 -6.25 10.91 14.45
CA TYR A 183 -7.16 11.64 15.34
C TYR A 183 -6.40 12.59 16.29
N GLY A 184 -5.53 13.41 15.70
CA GLY A 184 -4.71 14.40 16.42
C GLY A 184 -3.52 13.85 17.23
N ARG A 185 -3.36 12.52 17.37
CA ARG A 185 -2.25 11.92 18.13
C ARG A 185 -1.18 11.34 17.20
N LYS A 186 0.09 11.58 17.55
CA LYS A 186 1.24 10.91 16.91
C LYS A 186 1.39 9.50 17.47
N LEU A 187 1.27 8.51 16.60
CA LEU A 187 1.40 7.09 16.89
C LEU A 187 2.55 6.49 16.08
N SER A 188 3.08 5.35 16.54
CA SER A 188 4.08 4.59 15.80
C SER A 188 3.62 3.17 15.59
N VAL A 189 3.97 2.58 14.45
CA VAL A 189 3.72 1.17 14.12
C VAL A 189 4.96 0.57 13.48
N THR A 190 5.24 -0.70 13.78
CA THR A 190 6.28 -1.48 13.11
C THR A 190 5.62 -2.41 12.10
N GLY A 191 6.02 -2.30 10.84
CA GLY A 191 5.39 -2.98 9.72
C GLY A 191 6.26 -2.94 8.46
N PHE A 192 5.71 -3.45 7.37
CA PHE A 192 6.24 -3.34 6.03
C PHE A 192 5.22 -2.62 5.13
N PRO A 193 5.65 -1.72 4.23
CA PRO A 193 4.76 -1.03 3.31
C PRO A 193 4.04 -1.99 2.36
N PHE A 194 2.74 -1.78 2.18
CA PHE A 194 1.93 -2.43 1.17
C PHE A 194 1.21 -1.37 0.34
N CYS A 195 1.04 -1.61 -0.95
CA CYS A 195 0.18 -0.78 -1.78
C CYS A 195 -0.46 -1.65 -2.85
N GLY A 196 -1.76 -1.48 -3.10
CA GLY A 196 -2.40 -2.08 -4.27
C GLY A 196 -1.96 -1.38 -5.55
N GLN A 197 -1.82 -2.08 -6.67
CA GLN A 197 -1.82 -1.41 -7.98
C GLN A 197 -3.19 -0.77 -8.26
N ASP A 198 -3.27 0.30 -9.06
CA ASP A 198 -4.56 0.87 -9.49
C ASP A 198 -5.04 0.32 -10.83
N GLY A 199 -4.20 -0.46 -11.51
CA GLY A 199 -4.49 -1.08 -12.79
C GLY A 199 -4.56 -0.08 -13.94
N GLU A 200 -4.07 1.14 -13.76
CA GLU A 200 -4.01 2.17 -14.80
C GLU A 200 -2.71 2.98 -14.77
N ALA A 201 -2.44 3.70 -13.68
CA ALA A 201 -1.28 4.59 -13.57
C ALA A 201 -0.03 3.84 -13.13
N VAL A 202 -0.17 2.86 -12.24
CA VAL A 202 0.92 2.03 -11.71
C VAL A 202 0.56 0.56 -11.77
N SER A 203 1.53 -0.27 -12.15
CA SER A 203 1.42 -1.73 -12.19
C SER A 203 2.19 -2.38 -11.04
N CYS A 204 2.24 -3.72 -11.02
CA CYS A 204 2.93 -4.49 -9.97
C CYS A 204 4.41 -4.15 -9.81
N ALA A 205 5.11 -3.80 -10.90
CA ALA A 205 6.53 -3.47 -10.86
C ALA A 205 6.80 -2.10 -10.23
N GLU A 206 6.06 -1.05 -10.61
CA GLU A 206 6.15 0.27 -9.97
C GLU A 206 5.79 0.19 -8.49
N ILE A 207 4.71 -0.53 -8.16
CA ILE A 207 4.29 -0.74 -6.78
C ILE A 207 5.36 -1.46 -5.96
N SER A 208 6.01 -2.49 -6.52
CA SER A 208 7.12 -3.20 -5.86
C SER A 208 8.31 -2.28 -5.59
N LEU A 209 8.68 -1.42 -6.55
CA LEU A 209 9.69 -0.38 -6.36
C LEU A 209 9.31 0.60 -5.25
N MET A 210 8.07 1.08 -5.26
CA MET A 210 7.56 2.03 -4.26
C MET A 210 7.61 1.43 -2.85
N MET A 211 7.08 0.22 -2.66
CA MET A 211 7.05 -0.45 -1.36
C MET A 211 8.46 -0.73 -0.83
N MET A 212 9.37 -1.17 -1.70
CA MET A 212 10.77 -1.39 -1.35
C MET A 212 11.48 -0.09 -0.94
N MET A 213 11.27 0.99 -1.69
CA MET A 213 11.88 2.28 -1.38
C MET A 213 11.28 2.94 -0.14
N ASP A 214 9.98 2.77 0.10
CA ASP A 214 9.34 3.22 1.33
C ASP A 214 9.88 2.48 2.55
N TYR A 215 10.15 1.17 2.43
CA TYR A 215 10.81 0.42 3.49
C TYR A 215 12.21 0.99 3.77
N PHE A 216 13.01 1.18 2.72
CA PHE A 216 14.38 1.70 2.88
C PHE A 216 14.43 3.12 3.42
N SER A 217 13.49 3.99 3.04
CA SER A 217 13.46 5.37 3.53
C SER A 217 13.16 5.46 5.03
N HIS A 218 12.36 4.54 5.56
CA HIS A 218 12.07 4.48 7.00
C HIS A 218 13.14 3.71 7.79
N LYS A 219 13.80 2.74 7.15
CA LYS A 219 14.82 1.91 7.80
C LYS A 219 16.20 2.59 7.83
N TYR A 220 16.52 3.40 6.82
CA TYR A 220 17.85 4.00 6.66
C TYR A 220 17.75 5.45 6.18
N ASN A 221 18.36 6.36 6.94
CA ASN A 221 18.36 7.82 6.65
C ASN A 221 19.00 8.22 5.30
N LYS A 222 19.71 7.30 4.63
CA LYS A 222 20.32 7.55 3.30
C LYS A 222 19.28 7.61 2.18
N TYR A 223 18.15 6.91 2.33
CA TYR A 223 17.18 6.74 1.25
C TYR A 223 15.95 7.61 1.45
N SER A 224 15.28 7.94 0.35
CA SER A 224 14.03 8.68 0.34
C SER A 224 12.93 7.85 -0.29
N GLN A 225 11.68 8.20 0.04
CA GLN A 225 10.51 7.59 -0.59
C GLN A 225 10.55 7.82 -2.10
N LEU A 226 10.07 6.84 -2.86
CA LEU A 226 9.96 6.91 -4.30
C LEU A 226 8.50 7.04 -4.70
N LEU A 227 8.13 8.19 -5.28
CA LEU A 227 6.77 8.48 -5.73
C LEU A 227 6.51 7.97 -7.16
N PRO A 228 5.26 7.63 -7.52
CA PRO A 228 4.87 7.20 -8.86
C PRO A 228 5.38 8.11 -9.98
N SER A 229 5.20 9.43 -9.84
CA SER A 229 5.62 10.42 -10.85
C SER A 229 7.13 10.44 -11.05
N GLN A 230 7.91 10.13 -10.01
CA GLN A 230 9.37 10.04 -10.09
C GLN A 230 9.81 8.80 -10.86
N ILE A 231 9.15 7.65 -10.66
CA ILE A 231 9.40 6.43 -11.44
C ILE A 231 9.17 6.72 -12.92
N ILE A 232 8.01 7.29 -13.25
CA ILE A 232 7.65 7.68 -14.62
C ILE A 232 8.69 8.64 -15.22
N LYS A 233 9.15 9.62 -14.45
CA LYS A 233 10.19 10.57 -14.90
C LYS A 233 11.52 9.89 -15.17
N ILE A 234 11.94 8.92 -14.35
CA ILE A 234 13.17 8.16 -14.56
C ILE A 234 13.06 7.33 -15.85
N LEU A 235 11.94 6.63 -16.05
CA LEU A 235 11.71 5.75 -17.19
C LEU A 235 11.51 6.52 -18.51
N SER A 236 10.82 7.66 -18.48
CA SER A 236 10.55 8.49 -19.67
C SER A 236 11.80 9.00 -20.40
N ARG A 237 12.94 9.05 -19.71
CA ARG A 237 14.22 9.45 -20.30
C ARG A 237 14.84 8.37 -21.19
N TYR A 238 14.32 7.14 -21.13
CA TYR A 238 14.91 5.96 -21.75
C TYR A 238 13.91 5.12 -22.54
N SER A 239 12.61 5.33 -22.35
CA SER A 239 11.58 4.69 -23.15
C SER A 239 11.21 5.55 -24.36
N ASN A 240 11.06 4.88 -25.51
CA ASN A 240 10.48 5.47 -26.72
C ASN A 240 8.94 5.50 -26.67
N GLU A 241 8.32 4.93 -25.63
CA GLU A 241 6.88 4.87 -25.44
C GLU A 241 6.40 5.76 -24.29
N ARG A 242 5.11 6.12 -24.36
CA ARG A 242 4.41 6.81 -23.26
C ARG A 242 4.31 5.87 -22.05
N GLN A 243 4.63 6.39 -20.86
CA GLN A 243 4.67 5.62 -19.61
C GLN A 243 3.32 5.53 -18.87
N LEU A 244 2.33 6.33 -19.28
CA LEU A 244 1.01 6.38 -18.68
C LEU A 244 -0.07 6.20 -19.76
N PRO A 245 -1.03 5.27 -19.62
CA PRO A 245 -1.14 4.28 -18.54
C PRO A 245 0.03 3.28 -18.56
N SER A 246 0.40 2.75 -17.38
CA SER A 246 1.48 1.77 -17.28
C SER A 246 1.05 0.45 -17.92
N ARG A 247 1.97 -0.17 -18.66
CA ARG A 247 1.82 -1.51 -19.27
C ARG A 247 2.62 -2.58 -18.53
N GLY A 248 3.16 -2.27 -17.35
CA GLY A 248 4.17 -3.09 -16.70
C GLY A 248 5.59 -2.57 -16.93
N LEU A 249 6.52 -3.05 -16.10
CA LEU A 249 7.95 -2.83 -16.29
C LEU A 249 8.66 -4.18 -16.41
N PRO A 250 9.48 -4.38 -17.45
CA PRO A 250 10.37 -5.53 -17.49
C PRO A 250 11.43 -5.45 -16.37
N SER A 251 12.01 -6.59 -15.99
CA SER A 251 12.86 -6.71 -14.80
C SER A 251 14.18 -5.91 -14.89
N ASP A 252 14.68 -5.68 -16.10
CA ASP A 252 15.83 -4.81 -16.39
C ASP A 252 15.52 -3.34 -16.11
N MET A 253 14.29 -2.88 -16.37
CA MET A 253 13.83 -1.52 -16.04
C MET A 253 13.69 -1.31 -14.53
N ILE A 254 13.23 -2.34 -13.78
CA ILE A 254 13.22 -2.30 -12.31
C ILE A 254 14.65 -2.10 -11.77
N SER A 255 15.56 -2.93 -12.28
CA SER A 255 16.99 -2.89 -11.98
C SER A 255 17.59 -1.52 -12.31
N PHE A 256 17.25 -0.97 -13.47
CA PHE A 256 17.67 0.35 -13.91
C PHE A 256 17.21 1.47 -12.97
N VAL A 257 15.93 1.47 -12.56
CA VAL A 257 15.38 2.48 -11.63
C VAL A 257 16.13 2.43 -10.30
N LEU A 258 16.31 1.25 -9.70
CA LEU A 258 17.05 1.08 -8.45
C LEU A 258 18.49 1.59 -8.55
N ARG A 259 19.18 1.28 -9.66
CA ARG A 259 20.54 1.77 -9.91
C ARG A 259 20.59 3.30 -10.00
N LYS A 260 19.63 3.93 -10.66
CA LYS A 260 19.54 5.40 -10.75
C LYS A 260 19.27 6.08 -9.42
N ILE A 261 18.66 5.38 -8.47
CA ILE A 261 18.38 5.86 -7.11
C ILE A 261 19.56 5.59 -6.16
N GLY A 262 20.62 4.92 -6.63
CA GLY A 262 21.89 4.75 -5.89
C GLY A 262 22.05 3.40 -5.19
N PHE A 263 21.34 2.36 -5.63
CA PHE A 263 21.60 0.99 -5.19
C PHE A 263 22.66 0.31 -6.06
N GLY A 264 23.54 -0.47 -5.42
CA GLY A 264 24.21 -1.57 -6.11
C GLY A 264 23.18 -2.67 -6.32
N ILE A 265 23.00 -3.14 -7.55
CA ILE A 265 21.99 -4.16 -7.84
C ILE A 265 22.68 -5.47 -8.22
N ARG A 266 22.07 -6.58 -7.83
CA ARG A 266 22.37 -7.88 -8.43
C ARG A 266 21.08 -8.58 -8.79
N THR A 267 21.01 -9.04 -10.04
CA THR A 267 19.86 -9.77 -10.56
C THR A 267 20.28 -11.22 -10.75
N TYR A 268 19.47 -12.12 -10.22
CA TYR A 268 19.64 -13.56 -10.35
C TYR A 268 18.54 -14.06 -11.26
N THR A 269 18.91 -14.78 -12.31
CA THR A 269 17.96 -15.30 -13.30
C THR A 269 18.04 -16.81 -13.32
N ARG A 270 16.89 -17.46 -13.26
CA ARG A 270 16.78 -18.90 -13.38
C ARG A 270 17.15 -19.32 -14.81
N GLN A 271 17.88 -20.42 -14.93
CA GLN A 271 18.24 -20.98 -16.22
C GLN A 271 17.00 -21.21 -17.10
N LYS A 272 17.09 -20.70 -18.32
CA LYS A 272 16.25 -21.04 -19.46
C LYS A 272 17.17 -21.58 -20.55
N GLU A 273 16.62 -22.40 -21.45
CA GLU A 273 17.33 -22.80 -22.66
C GLU A 273 17.77 -21.53 -23.43
N ASP A 274 19.00 -21.53 -23.95
CA ASP A 274 19.58 -20.48 -24.80
C ASP A 274 19.78 -19.06 -24.19
N ALA A 275 20.20 -18.96 -22.92
CA ALA A 275 20.54 -17.68 -22.31
C ALA A 275 22.01 -17.24 -22.57
N ASP A 276 22.20 -16.07 -23.20
CA ASP A 276 23.52 -15.43 -23.40
C ASP A 276 24.01 -14.63 -22.17
N TYR A 277 23.44 -14.86 -20.99
CA TYR A 277 23.72 -14.13 -19.74
C TYR A 277 23.83 -15.09 -18.54
N GLU A 278 24.38 -14.61 -17.42
CA GLU A 278 24.56 -15.44 -16.21
C GLU A 278 23.21 -15.98 -15.71
N VAL A 279 23.09 -17.30 -15.71
CA VAL A 279 21.91 -18.02 -15.25
C VAL A 279 22.30 -19.08 -14.21
N TYR A 280 21.36 -19.39 -13.33
CA TYR A 280 21.57 -20.33 -12.23
C TYR A 280 20.67 -21.55 -12.40
N SER A 281 21.21 -22.73 -12.08
CA SER A 281 20.41 -23.95 -11.99
C SER A 281 19.28 -23.77 -10.97
N ASN A 282 18.23 -24.59 -11.05
CA ASN A 282 17.08 -24.48 -10.14
C ASN A 282 17.48 -24.54 -8.66
N ASP A 283 18.41 -25.42 -8.31
CA ASP A 283 18.89 -25.60 -6.93
C ASP A 283 19.75 -24.41 -6.47
N GLU A 284 20.66 -23.93 -7.31
CA GLU A 284 21.48 -22.75 -7.00
C GLU A 284 20.62 -21.49 -6.86
N PHE A 285 19.68 -21.29 -7.77
CA PHE A 285 18.75 -20.15 -7.76
C PHE A 285 17.94 -20.12 -6.46
N LYS A 286 17.35 -21.27 -6.11
CA LYS A 286 16.59 -21.45 -4.88
C LYS A 286 17.46 -21.18 -3.65
N ARG A 287 18.65 -21.78 -3.59
CA ARG A 287 19.60 -21.59 -2.49
C ARG A 287 19.96 -20.11 -2.31
N LEU A 288 20.29 -19.42 -3.39
CA LEU A 288 20.64 -17.99 -3.37
C LEU A 288 19.48 -17.12 -2.89
N LEU A 289 18.25 -17.40 -3.36
CA LEU A 289 17.05 -16.71 -2.89
C LEU A 289 16.91 -16.82 -1.37
N TYR A 290 16.99 -18.03 -0.81
CA TYR A 290 16.89 -18.24 0.63
C TYR A 290 18.03 -17.57 1.40
N ILE A 291 19.28 -17.61 0.90
CA ILE A 291 20.43 -16.93 1.53
C ILE A 291 20.15 -15.43 1.73
N TYR A 292 19.60 -14.75 0.72
CA TYR A 292 19.30 -13.32 0.82
C TYR A 292 18.15 -13.01 1.79
N ILE A 293 17.12 -13.85 1.79
CA ILE A 293 16.01 -13.73 2.73
C ILE A 293 16.48 -13.97 4.17
N GLU A 294 17.32 -14.97 4.40
CA GLU A 294 17.91 -15.27 5.72
C GLU A 294 18.87 -14.16 6.19
N SER A 295 19.52 -13.48 5.25
CA SER A 295 20.36 -12.32 5.52
C SER A 295 19.56 -11.05 5.83
N GLY A 296 18.22 -11.10 5.80
CA GLY A 296 17.35 -9.98 6.16
C GLY A 296 17.23 -8.91 5.06
N PHE A 297 17.38 -9.28 3.79
CA PHE A 297 17.14 -8.37 2.67
C PHE A 297 15.75 -8.62 2.04
N PRO A 298 14.91 -7.58 1.89
CA PRO A 298 13.76 -7.70 1.02
C PRO A 298 14.22 -7.76 -0.44
N ILE A 299 13.66 -8.69 -1.21
CA ILE A 299 14.00 -8.88 -2.63
C ILE A 299 12.76 -8.66 -3.50
N ILE A 300 12.98 -8.21 -4.73
CA ILE A 300 11.94 -8.15 -5.76
C ILE A 300 11.96 -9.46 -6.54
N THR A 301 10.88 -10.21 -6.55
CA THR A 301 10.73 -11.44 -7.35
C THR A 301 9.86 -11.18 -8.57
N CYS A 302 10.28 -11.72 -9.72
CA CYS A 302 9.58 -11.56 -10.99
C CYS A 302 9.18 -12.94 -11.56
N THR A 303 7.91 -13.09 -11.90
CA THR A 303 7.39 -14.19 -12.74
C THR A 303 7.30 -13.71 -14.20
N SER A 304 6.69 -14.49 -15.08
CA SER A 304 6.43 -14.08 -16.47
C SER A 304 5.45 -12.91 -16.59
N ASP A 305 4.56 -12.74 -15.62
CA ASP A 305 3.39 -11.86 -15.68
C ASP A 305 3.23 -10.97 -14.45
N HIS A 306 4.04 -11.16 -13.41
CA HIS A 306 3.86 -10.48 -12.14
C HIS A 306 5.17 -10.15 -11.43
N THR A 307 5.11 -9.14 -10.57
CA THR A 307 6.21 -8.72 -9.71
C THR A 307 5.69 -8.50 -8.30
N TYR A 308 6.38 -9.06 -7.31
CA TYR A 308 6.05 -8.90 -5.90
C TYR A 308 7.32 -8.94 -5.05
N LEU A 309 7.18 -8.68 -3.74
CA LEU A 309 8.31 -8.73 -2.81
C LEU A 309 8.28 -10.00 -1.97
N VAL A 310 9.45 -10.58 -1.74
CA VAL A 310 9.68 -11.53 -0.67
C VAL A 310 10.48 -10.82 0.41
N ILE A 311 9.98 -10.85 1.64
CA ILE A 311 10.51 -10.02 2.74
C ILE A 311 10.94 -10.85 3.95
N GLY A 312 10.77 -12.17 3.91
CA GLY A 312 10.99 -13.03 5.07
C GLY A 312 10.64 -14.48 4.78
N LYS A 313 10.65 -15.28 5.85
CA LYS A 313 10.33 -16.71 5.80
C LYS A 313 9.64 -17.17 7.08
N GLU A 314 8.98 -18.32 7.00
CA GLU A 314 8.45 -19.06 8.14
C GLU A 314 9.56 -19.31 9.19
N ASN A 315 9.21 -19.21 10.47
CA ASN A 315 10.16 -19.31 11.57
C ASN A 315 10.44 -20.77 11.93
N LYS A 316 11.02 -21.52 10.98
CA LYS A 316 11.43 -22.91 11.16
C LYS A 316 12.93 -23.06 10.91
N ILE A 317 13.58 -23.77 11.81
CA ILE A 317 15.04 -24.03 11.78
C ILE A 317 15.26 -25.48 11.36
N GLY A 318 16.14 -25.71 10.39
CA GLY A 318 16.55 -27.05 9.99
C GLY A 318 15.56 -27.81 9.09
N GLU A 319 14.51 -27.15 8.61
CA GLU A 319 13.59 -27.69 7.60
C GLU A 319 13.95 -27.17 6.21
N ASP A 320 14.02 -28.08 5.24
CA ASP A 320 14.07 -27.71 3.83
C ASP A 320 12.70 -27.16 3.39
N ASN A 321 12.70 -26.18 2.47
CA ASN A 321 11.49 -25.62 1.85
C ASN A 321 10.55 -24.82 2.78
N VAL A 322 11.12 -24.06 3.73
CA VAL A 322 10.36 -23.10 4.54
C VAL A 322 9.56 -22.12 3.67
N LYS A 323 8.33 -21.80 4.09
CA LYS A 323 7.48 -20.87 3.36
C LYS A 323 8.09 -19.46 3.37
N LEU A 324 7.83 -18.70 2.32
CA LEU A 324 8.28 -17.33 2.13
C LEU A 324 7.18 -16.34 2.53
N VAL A 325 7.54 -15.26 3.21
CA VAL A 325 6.63 -14.15 3.56
C VAL A 325 6.63 -13.15 2.41
N THR A 326 5.45 -12.88 1.85
CA THR A 326 5.32 -12.03 0.66
C THR A 326 4.51 -10.77 0.88
N ILE A 327 4.84 -9.75 0.07
CA ILE A 327 4.07 -8.53 -0.14
C ILE A 327 3.69 -8.54 -1.63
N ASN A 328 2.49 -9.05 -1.90
CA ASN A 328 1.95 -9.22 -3.24
C ASN A 328 0.61 -8.48 -3.31
N ASP A 329 0.49 -7.53 -4.24
CA ASP A 329 -0.68 -6.64 -4.33
C ASP A 329 -1.96 -7.36 -4.81
N ASN A 330 -1.84 -8.60 -5.30
CA ASN A 330 -2.97 -9.49 -5.59
C ASN A 330 -3.54 -10.14 -4.33
N GLU A 331 -2.73 -10.25 -3.27
CA GLU A 331 -3.03 -10.92 -2.00
C GLU A 331 -3.08 -9.92 -0.84
N ARG A 332 -3.31 -10.43 0.38
CA ARG A 332 -3.11 -9.65 1.61
C ARG A 332 -1.61 -9.54 1.95
N PRO A 333 -1.19 -8.53 2.74
CA PRO A 333 0.16 -8.46 3.29
C PRO A 333 0.53 -9.69 4.12
N TYR A 334 1.83 -9.99 4.17
CA TYR A 334 2.42 -11.07 4.98
C TYR A 334 1.86 -12.46 4.67
N LYS A 335 1.50 -12.73 3.41
CA LYS A 335 1.03 -14.06 3.03
C LYS A 335 2.22 -15.01 2.96
N LEU A 336 2.13 -16.14 3.68
CA LEU A 336 3.07 -17.25 3.53
C LEU A 336 2.74 -18.05 2.28
N ILE A 337 3.74 -18.24 1.41
CA ILE A 337 3.66 -19.07 0.21
C ILE A 337 4.78 -20.12 0.24
N GLY A 338 4.55 -21.28 -0.37
CA GLY A 338 5.64 -22.21 -0.67
C GLY A 338 6.60 -21.60 -1.69
N TYR A 339 7.73 -22.28 -1.93
CA TYR A 339 8.60 -21.91 -3.03
C TYR A 339 7.82 -21.96 -4.36
N ASN A 340 7.89 -20.88 -5.14
CA ASN A 340 7.23 -20.77 -6.42
C ASN A 340 8.23 -21.02 -7.56
N GLU A 341 8.04 -22.10 -8.31
CA GLU A 341 8.88 -22.45 -9.46
C GLU A 341 8.71 -21.50 -10.64
N GLU A 342 7.61 -20.75 -10.69
CA GLU A 342 7.34 -19.72 -11.71
C GLU A 342 8.20 -18.45 -11.53
N ILE A 343 8.91 -18.32 -10.40
CA ILE A 343 9.85 -17.22 -10.21
C ILE A 343 10.99 -17.39 -11.22
N THR A 344 11.04 -16.47 -12.18
CA THR A 344 12.03 -16.47 -13.27
C THR A 344 13.29 -15.70 -12.90
N SER A 345 13.17 -14.68 -12.06
CA SER A 345 14.30 -13.90 -11.57
C SER A 345 13.99 -13.22 -10.24
N PHE A 346 15.03 -12.84 -9.50
CA PHE A 346 14.90 -11.94 -8.37
C PHE A 346 16.01 -10.89 -8.36
N ILE A 347 15.69 -9.70 -7.84
CA ILE A 347 16.58 -8.55 -7.78
C ILE A 347 16.87 -8.24 -6.33
N VAL A 348 18.17 -8.18 -6.01
CA VAL A 348 18.67 -7.85 -4.68
C VAL A 348 19.23 -6.42 -4.70
N PRO A 349 18.64 -5.49 -3.95
CA PRO A 349 19.23 -4.18 -3.69
C PRO A 349 20.34 -4.32 -2.63
N LEU A 350 21.59 -4.19 -3.06
CA LEU A 350 22.77 -4.23 -2.20
C LEU A 350 23.22 -2.81 -1.83
N TYR A 351 23.62 -2.65 -0.57
CA TYR A 351 24.27 -1.42 -0.10
C TYR A 351 25.74 -1.42 -0.52
N GLU A 352 26.25 -0.27 -0.96
CA GLU A 352 27.66 -0.07 -1.35
C GLU A 352 28.70 -0.43 -0.26
N LYS A 353 28.29 -0.75 0.98
CA LYS A 353 29.17 -1.05 2.12
C LYS A 353 29.06 -2.47 2.68
N ILE A 354 28.26 -3.37 2.11
CA ILE A 354 28.29 -4.77 2.54
C ILE A 354 29.19 -5.53 1.57
N PRO A 355 30.43 -5.89 1.96
CA PRO A 355 31.16 -6.88 1.19
C PRO A 355 30.29 -8.15 1.23
N VAL A 356 29.82 -8.58 0.07
CA VAL A 356 29.36 -9.97 -0.09
C VAL A 356 30.64 -10.79 0.09
N GLY A 357 30.96 -11.10 1.35
CA GLY A 357 32.09 -11.93 1.71
C GLY A 357 31.95 -13.22 0.93
N GLY A 358 32.97 -13.53 0.14
CA GLY A 358 32.94 -14.56 -0.89
C GLY A 358 32.31 -15.85 -0.38
N ILE A 359 31.11 -16.14 -0.89
CA ILE A 359 30.59 -17.49 -0.91
C ILE A 359 31.36 -18.17 -2.04
N LYS A 360 32.53 -18.70 -1.70
CA LYS A 360 33.20 -19.73 -2.50
C LYS A 360 32.59 -21.08 -2.16
#